data_AF-A0A7V1M650-F1
#
_entry.id   AF-A0A7V1M650-F1
#
_cell.length_a   1.000
_cell.length_b   1.000
_cell.length_c   1.000
_cell.angle_alpha   90.00
_cell.angle_beta   90.00
_cell.angle_gamma   90.00
#
_symmetry.space_group_name_H-M   'P 1'
#
loop_
_entity.id
_entity.type
_entity.pdbx_description
1 polymer ?
#
loop_
_entity_poly.entity_id
_entity_poly.type
_entity_poly.pdbx_seq_one_letter_code
_entity_poly.pdbx_strand_id
1 'polypeptide(L)'
;MSGSSPTGRTPDSEREEQGAVEPDLPKTPELPEPPELPKPDIRLPGESAKPVAPANKGMRAMALASTIGLSLVIPPALGYFAGRWLDGRFGTDPILSMVGLIVGIVLGFVEMVHILQQIEREERKER
;
A
#
# COMPACT_ATOMS: atom_id res chain seq x y z
N MET A 1 -25.81 -65.76 62.85
CA MET A 1 -25.73 -65.13 64.18
C MET A 1 -25.34 -63.68 63.97
N SER A 2 -26.02 -62.79 64.71
CA SER A 2 -26.00 -61.34 64.62
C SER A 2 -24.65 -60.70 65.02
N GLY A 3 -24.38 -59.49 64.52
CA GLY A 3 -23.33 -58.57 65.00
C GLY A 3 -22.94 -57.57 63.90
N SER A 4 -23.73 -56.54 63.62
CA SER A 4 -23.65 -55.16 64.15
C SER A 4 -22.38 -54.37 63.78
N SER A 5 -22.59 -53.30 63.00
CA SER A 5 -21.64 -52.26 62.53
C SER A 5 -20.78 -51.62 63.64
N PRO A 6 -19.67 -50.91 63.33
CA PRO A 6 -19.79 -49.46 63.03
C PRO A 6 -18.76 -48.85 62.04
N THR A 7 -19.25 -47.90 61.25
CA THR A 7 -18.68 -46.59 60.87
C THR A 7 -17.16 -46.38 60.91
N GLY A 8 -16.56 -46.17 59.73
CA GLY A 8 -15.19 -45.70 59.55
C GLY A 8 -15.04 -44.82 58.31
N ARG A 9 -15.35 -43.53 58.49
CA ARG A 9 -14.82 -42.31 57.85
C ARG A 9 -14.01 -42.46 56.54
N THR A 10 -14.51 -41.78 55.50
CA THR A 10 -13.82 -41.40 54.26
C THR A 10 -12.55 -40.58 54.54
N PRO A 11 -11.47 -40.76 53.76
CA PRO A 11 -10.60 -39.66 53.37
C PRO A 11 -10.96 -39.32 51.94
N ASP A 12 -11.80 -38.30 51.86
CA ASP A 12 -12.18 -37.60 50.65
C ASP A 12 -10.93 -37.23 49.85
N SER A 13 -10.93 -37.61 48.57
CA SER A 13 -10.58 -36.76 47.45
C SER A 13 -9.99 -35.37 47.77
N GLU A 14 -8.72 -35.32 48.19
CA GLU A 14 -7.90 -34.09 48.25
C GLU A 14 -7.19 -33.79 46.92
N ARG A 15 -7.80 -34.21 45.81
CA ARG A 15 -7.46 -33.74 44.47
C ARG A 15 -8.73 -33.26 43.81
N GLU A 16 -8.99 -31.97 43.97
CA GLU A 16 -9.51 -31.06 42.96
C GLU A 16 -9.72 -29.71 43.66
N GLU A 17 -9.61 -28.61 42.91
CA GLU A 17 -9.61 -27.23 43.40
C GLU A 17 -8.29 -26.71 44.01
N GLN A 18 -7.19 -26.92 43.28
CA GLN A 18 -6.30 -25.77 43.05
C GLN A 18 -7.09 -24.73 42.25
N GLY A 19 -7.91 -23.94 42.95
CA GLY A 19 -8.55 -22.77 42.40
C GLY A 19 -7.45 -21.84 41.90
N ALA A 20 -7.48 -21.54 40.60
CA ALA A 20 -6.67 -20.46 40.06
C ALA A 20 -6.93 -19.21 40.91
N VAL A 21 -5.94 -18.79 41.68
CA VAL A 21 -5.98 -17.49 42.35
C VAL A 21 -5.92 -16.47 41.22
N GLU A 22 -7.08 -16.02 40.76
CA GLU A 22 -7.19 -14.90 39.83
C GLU A 22 -6.45 -13.74 40.50
N PRO A 23 -5.41 -13.16 39.87
CA PRO A 23 -4.72 -12.03 40.46
C PRO A 23 -5.77 -10.94 40.69
N ASP A 24 -5.96 -10.55 41.96
CA ASP A 24 -6.87 -9.48 42.36
C ASP A 24 -6.34 -8.17 41.77
N LEU A 25 -6.66 -7.94 40.49
CA LEU A 25 -6.30 -6.75 39.77
C LEU A 25 -6.92 -5.60 40.56
N PRO A 26 -6.12 -4.66 41.09
CA PRO A 26 -6.69 -3.50 41.76
C PRO A 26 -7.71 -2.91 40.80
N LYS A 27 -8.93 -2.66 41.31
CA LYS A 27 -10.01 -2.10 40.49
C LYS A 27 -9.43 -0.97 39.66
N THR A 28 -9.59 -1.06 38.33
CA THR A 28 -9.11 -0.04 37.39
C THR A 28 -9.40 1.31 38.01
N PRO A 29 -8.38 2.15 38.28
CA PRO A 29 -8.61 3.47 38.84
C PRO A 29 -9.69 4.14 38.00
N GLU A 30 -10.76 4.62 38.63
CA GLU A 30 -11.76 5.41 37.90
C GLU A 30 -11.00 6.58 37.30
N LEU A 31 -10.79 6.52 35.97
CA LEU A 31 -10.15 7.61 35.27
C LEU A 31 -11.06 8.82 35.54
N PRO A 32 -10.52 9.93 36.07
CA PRO A 32 -11.32 11.15 36.15
C PRO A 32 -11.94 11.38 34.79
N GLU A 33 -13.24 11.68 34.76
CA GLU A 33 -13.94 11.86 33.49
C GLU A 33 -13.09 12.80 32.63
N PRO A 34 -12.69 12.36 31.42
CA PRO A 34 -11.79 13.15 30.59
C PRO A 34 -12.43 14.52 30.45
N PRO A 35 -11.68 15.61 30.73
CA PRO A 35 -12.24 16.95 30.63
C PRO A 35 -12.89 17.07 29.26
N GLU A 36 -14.12 17.57 29.20
CA GLU A 36 -14.81 17.74 27.93
C GLU A 36 -13.92 18.60 27.03
N LEU A 37 -13.22 17.95 26.09
CA LEU A 37 -12.37 18.66 25.16
C LEU A 37 -13.30 19.58 24.37
N PRO A 38 -13.07 20.91 24.38
CA PRO A 38 -13.85 21.80 23.54
C PRO A 38 -13.70 21.30 22.11
N LYS A 39 -14.81 20.81 21.54
CA LYS A 39 -14.82 20.23 20.20
C LYS A 39 -14.30 21.32 19.27
N PRO A 40 -13.13 21.15 18.64
CA PRO A 40 -12.63 22.17 17.73
C PRO A 40 -13.67 22.31 16.62
N ASP A 41 -14.19 23.52 16.42
CA ASP A 41 -15.07 23.87 15.30
C ASP A 41 -14.22 23.88 14.03
N ILE A 42 -13.74 22.70 13.63
CA ILE A 42 -13.08 22.48 12.36
C ILE A 42 -14.19 22.57 11.32
N ARG A 43 -14.53 23.79 10.92
CA ARG A 43 -15.20 24.03 9.64
C ARG A 43 -14.20 23.63 8.56
N LEU A 44 -14.18 22.35 8.22
CA LEU A 44 -13.58 21.85 7.00
C LEU A 44 -14.14 22.73 5.87
N PRO A 45 -13.30 23.49 5.13
CA PRO A 45 -13.73 24.16 3.92
C PRO A 45 -14.46 23.11 3.08
N GLY A 46 -15.76 23.37 2.82
CA GLY A 46 -16.75 22.37 2.44
C GLY A 46 -16.15 21.21 1.67
N GLU A 47 -16.27 20.02 2.27
CA GLU A 47 -15.97 18.70 1.74
C GLU A 47 -16.69 18.50 0.40
N SER A 48 -16.12 19.13 -0.60
CA SER A 48 -16.52 19.11 -2.00
C SER A 48 -15.23 19.17 -2.80
N ALA A 49 -14.26 18.35 -2.38
CA ALA A 49 -13.56 17.55 -3.36
C ALA A 49 -14.65 16.78 -4.12
N LYS A 50 -15.25 17.42 -5.13
CA LYS A 50 -16.10 16.74 -6.10
C LYS A 50 -15.31 15.49 -6.46
N PRO A 51 -15.85 14.27 -6.30
CA PRO A 51 -15.23 13.15 -6.95
C PRO A 51 -15.19 13.57 -8.41
N VAL A 52 -13.99 13.81 -8.96
CA VAL A 52 -13.82 13.97 -10.40
C VAL A 52 -14.63 12.82 -10.98
N ALA A 53 -15.69 13.17 -11.71
CA ALA A 53 -16.84 12.29 -11.93
C ALA A 53 -16.35 10.87 -12.20
N PRO A 54 -17.03 9.82 -11.74
CA PRO A 54 -16.66 8.47 -12.14
C PRO A 54 -16.80 8.42 -13.66
N ALA A 55 -15.73 8.74 -14.37
CA ALA A 55 -15.50 8.31 -15.72
C ALA A 55 -15.76 6.82 -15.61
N ASN A 56 -16.90 6.42 -16.16
CA ASN A 56 -17.31 5.07 -16.47
C ASN A 56 -16.06 4.20 -16.46
N LYS A 57 -16.03 3.17 -15.61
CA LYS A 57 -14.81 2.40 -15.32
C LYS A 57 -14.07 1.97 -16.59
N GLY A 58 -14.82 1.76 -17.68
CA GLY A 58 -14.31 1.59 -19.05
C GLY A 58 -13.49 2.77 -19.61
N MET A 59 -13.95 4.03 -19.52
CA MET A 59 -13.19 5.20 -20.00
C MET A 59 -11.92 5.44 -19.20
N ARG A 60 -11.92 5.18 -17.88
CA ARG A 60 -10.68 5.19 -17.07
C ARG A 60 -9.71 4.10 -17.53
N ALA A 61 -10.19 2.89 -17.76
CA ALA A 61 -9.37 1.79 -18.26
C ALA A 61 -8.80 2.08 -19.67
N MET A 62 -9.62 2.66 -20.56
CA MET A 62 -9.20 3.07 -21.90
C MET A 62 -8.17 4.20 -21.86
N ALA A 63 -8.33 5.18 -20.97
CA ALA A 63 -7.37 6.25 -20.78
C ALA A 63 -6.03 5.71 -20.29
N LEU A 64 -6.02 4.84 -19.27
CA LEU A 64 -4.80 4.20 -18.77
C LEU A 64 -4.11 3.35 -19.84
N ALA A 65 -4.86 2.54 -20.59
CA ALA A 65 -4.31 1.74 -21.68
C ALA A 65 -3.70 2.61 -22.78
N SER A 66 -4.36 3.72 -23.13
CA SER A 66 -3.85 4.69 -24.10
C SER A 66 -2.58 5.36 -23.60
N THR A 67 -2.52 5.75 -22.32
CA THR A 67 -1.32 6.35 -21.73
C THR A 67 -0.13 5.41 -21.77
N ILE A 68 -0.32 4.12 -21.45
CA ILE A 68 0.75 3.11 -21.51
C ILE A 68 1.23 2.93 -22.96
N GLY A 69 0.29 2.79 -23.91
CA GLY A 69 0.63 2.65 -25.32
C GLY A 69 1.38 3.86 -25.88
N LEU A 70 0.91 5.07 -25.57
CA LEU A 70 1.56 6.32 -25.99
C LEU A 70 2.95 6.48 -25.35
N SER A 71 3.13 6.08 -24.10
CA SER A 71 4.44 6.16 -23.42
C SER A 71 5.49 5.27 -24.09
N LEU A 72 5.09 4.18 -24.77
CA LEU A 72 6.00 3.32 -25.53
C LEU A 72 6.32 3.87 -26.93
N VAL A 73 5.40 4.63 -27.53
CA VAL A 73 5.53 5.12 -28.92
C VAL A 73 6.15 6.52 -28.99
N ILE A 74 5.80 7.41 -28.06
CA ILE A 74 6.24 8.81 -28.08
C ILE A 74 7.77 8.93 -28.01
N PRO A 75 8.50 8.28 -27.09
CA PRO A 75 9.96 8.47 -27.00
C PRO A 75 10.72 7.98 -28.24
N PRO A 76 10.47 6.78 -28.80
CA PRO A 76 11.10 6.34 -30.04
C PRO A 76 10.73 7.21 -31.25
N ALA A 77 9.45 7.62 -31.35
CA ALA A 77 9.00 8.49 -32.43
C ALA A 77 9.71 9.85 -32.36
N LEU A 78 9.79 10.45 -31.18
CA LEU A 78 10.46 11.74 -30.98
C LEU A 78 11.96 11.63 -31.29
N GLY A 79 12.61 10.55 -30.86
CA GLY A 79 14.02 10.26 -31.16
C GLY A 79 14.29 10.09 -32.66
N TYR A 80 13.41 9.37 -33.38
CA TYR A 80 13.51 9.21 -34.82
C TYR A 80 13.30 10.52 -35.59
N PHE A 81 12.25 11.29 -35.26
CA PHE A 81 11.99 12.57 -35.91
C PHE A 81 13.11 13.58 -35.64
N ALA A 82 13.62 13.63 -34.40
CA ALA A 82 14.78 14.45 -34.05
C ALA A 82 16.02 14.02 -34.83
N GLY A 83 16.29 12.72 -34.89
CA GLY A 83 17.40 12.14 -35.66
C GLY A 83 17.30 12.43 -37.16
N ARG A 84 16.09 12.38 -37.72
CA ARG A 84 15.82 12.70 -39.13
C ARG A 84 15.99 14.18 -39.45
N TRP A 85 15.57 15.06 -38.55
CA TRP A 85 15.84 16.49 -38.70
C TRP A 85 17.34 16.79 -38.63
N LEU A 86 18.07 16.08 -37.76
CA LEU A 86 19.52 16.18 -37.64
C LEU A 86 20.24 15.63 -38.88
N ASP A 87 19.82 14.47 -39.40
CA ASP A 87 20.36 13.90 -40.64
C ASP A 87 20.24 14.86 -41.82
N GLY A 88 19.09 15.51 -41.99
CA GLY A 88 18.89 16.51 -43.04
C GLY A 88 19.77 17.76 -42.88
N ARG A 89 20.19 18.09 -41.65
CA ARG A 89 21.10 19.22 -41.38
C ARG A 89 22.57 18.88 -41.59
N PHE A 90 22.96 17.64 -41.29
CA PHE A 90 24.33 17.14 -41.36
C PHE A 90 24.65 16.37 -42.65
N GLY A 91 23.65 16.04 -43.47
CA GLY A 91 23.83 15.29 -44.71
C GLY A 91 24.17 13.81 -44.50
N THR A 92 23.91 13.29 -43.29
CA THR A 92 24.25 11.92 -42.86
C THR A 92 23.11 10.92 -43.02
N ASP A 93 22.03 11.31 -43.74
CA ASP A 93 20.85 10.47 -43.96
C ASP A 93 21.26 9.03 -44.39
N PRO A 94 20.91 7.96 -43.61
CA PRO A 94 19.98 7.90 -42.48
C PRO A 94 20.63 7.51 -41.13
N ILE A 95 21.88 7.91 -40.88
CA ILE A 95 22.67 7.44 -39.72
C ILE A 95 22.14 8.02 -38.40
N LEU A 96 21.95 9.34 -38.29
CA LEU A 96 21.46 9.95 -37.04
C LEU A 96 20.00 9.59 -36.76
N SER A 97 19.21 9.29 -37.78
CA SER A 97 17.85 8.76 -37.63
C SER A 97 17.86 7.39 -36.96
N MET A 98 18.76 6.49 -37.38
CA MET A 98 18.93 5.18 -36.74
C MET A 98 19.43 5.30 -35.31
N VAL A 99 20.45 6.14 -35.08
CA VAL A 99 20.99 6.37 -33.73
C VAL A 99 19.92 7.00 -32.83
N GLY A 100 19.19 8.01 -33.32
CA GLY A 100 18.10 8.67 -32.60
C GLY A 100 16.96 7.72 -32.25
N LEU A 101 16.62 6.78 -33.14
CA LEU A 101 15.65 5.73 -32.86
C LEU A 101 16.13 4.79 -31.76
N ILE A 102 17.37 4.28 -31.85
CA ILE A 102 17.94 3.39 -30.84
C ILE A 102 18.02 4.10 -29.49
N VAL A 103 18.47 5.36 -29.47
CA VAL A 103 18.50 6.19 -28.26
C VAL A 103 17.10 6.40 -27.70
N GLY A 104 16.09 6.66 -28.53
CA GLY A 104 14.70 6.79 -28.11
C GLY A 104 14.15 5.51 -27.46
N ILE A 105 14.51 4.34 -27.99
CA ILE A 105 14.17 3.05 -27.39
C ILE A 105 14.87 2.88 -26.05
N VAL A 106 16.19 3.14 -25.99
CA VAL A 106 16.97 3.03 -24.74
C VAL A 106 16.42 3.98 -23.67
N LEU A 107 16.09 5.22 -24.01
CA LEU A 107 15.46 6.16 -23.08
C LEU A 107 14.13 5.62 -22.53
N GLY A 108 13.29 5.02 -23.39
CA GLY A 108 12.06 4.38 -22.95
C GLY A 108 12.29 3.23 -21.96
N PHE A 109 13.33 2.41 -22.20
CA PHE A 109 13.72 1.34 -21.26
C PHE A 109 14.34 1.88 -19.96
N VAL A 110 15.14 2.95 -20.03
CA VAL A 110 15.73 3.60 -18.86
C VAL A 110 14.63 4.15 -17.95
N GLU A 111 13.61 4.79 -18.51
CA GLU A 111 12.45 5.29 -17.75
C GLU A 111 11.73 4.14 -17.03
N MET A 112 11.51 3.01 -17.70
CA MET A 112 10.93 1.81 -17.09
C MET A 112 11.75 1.34 -15.89
N VAL A 113 13.08 1.17 -16.06
CA VAL A 113 13.97 0.74 -14.97
C VAL A 113 13.98 1.76 -13.82
N HIS A 114 13.91 3.06 -14.14
CA HIS A 114 13.85 4.13 -13.15
C HIS A 114 12.60 4.00 -12.27
N ILE A 115 11.43 3.76 -12.88
CA ILE A 115 10.17 3.56 -12.17
C ILE A 115 10.25 2.32 -11.26
N LEU A 116 10.80 1.20 -11.76
CA LEU A 116 10.96 -0.01 -10.93
C LEU A 116 11.89 0.24 -9.72
N GLN A 117 13.01 0.92 -9.93
CA GLN A 117 13.94 1.25 -8.85
C GLN A 117 13.34 2.23 -7.82
N GLN A 118 12.47 3.12 -8.28
CA GLN A 118 11.80 4.08 -7.41
C GLN A 118 10.81 3.38 -6.47
N ILE A 119 10.06 2.41 -6.98
CA ILE A 119 9.15 1.56 -6.18
C ILE A 119 9.94 0.79 -5.12
N GLU A 120 11.07 0.16 -5.49
CA GLU A 120 11.90 -0.60 -4.55
C GLU A 120 12.55 0.29 -3.47
N ARG A 121 12.90 1.54 -3.82
CA ARG A 121 13.43 2.52 -2.86
C ARG A 121 12.39 2.98 -1.85
N GLU A 122 11.11 3.06 -2.23
CA GLU A 122 10.03 3.41 -1.31
C GLU A 122 9.78 2.28 -0.30
N GLU A 123 9.74 1.02 -0.76
CA GLU A 123 9.56 -0.14 0.14
C GLU A 123 10.72 -0.30 1.14
N ARG A 124 11.95 0.04 0.75
CA ARG A 124 13.12 0.00 1.64
C ARG A 124 13.10 1.11 2.69
N LYS A 125 12.36 2.20 2.46
CA LYS A 125 12.32 3.36 3.38
C LYS A 125 11.27 3.19 4.49
N GLU A 126 10.36 2.24 4.34
CA GLU A 126 9.34 1.89 5.35
C GLU A 126 9.68 0.62 6.15
N ARG A 127 10.77 -0.08 5.82
CA ARG A 127 11.33 -1.20 6.60
C ARG A 127 12.55 -0.77 7.41
#